data_AF-A0A354V4P5-F1
#
_entry.id   AF-A0A354V4P5-F1
#
_cell.length_a   1.000
_cell.length_b   1.000
_cell.length_c   1.000
_cell.angle_alpha   90.00
_cell.angle_beta   90.00
_cell.angle_gamma   90.00
#
_symmetry.space_group_name_H-M   'P 1'
#
loop_
_entity.id
_entity.type
_entity.pdbx_description
1 polymer ?
#
loop_
_entity_poly.entity_id
_entity_poly.type
_entity_poly.pdbx_seq_one_letter_code
_entity_poly.pdbx_strand_id
1 'polypeptide(L)'
;MGDGMRALKIAVVVMGVLIVVGTVGLVVGIARRSSAPVAPVVAALPASVAAVLDEPAGTHIAGVVAVRDRLAVQLQGGGVDRVVLIDPATGAVTGHISLAR
;
A
#
# COMPACT_ATOMS: atom_id res chain seq x y z
N MET A 1 -40.63 43.93 0.04
CA MET A 1 -39.62 43.37 -0.89
C MET A 1 -38.24 43.07 -0.25
N GLY A 2 -37.98 43.42 1.03
CA GLY A 2 -36.63 43.34 1.61
C GLY A 2 -36.26 42.00 2.27
N ASP A 3 -37.22 41.29 2.87
CA ASP A 3 -36.92 40.15 3.75
C ASP A 3 -36.56 38.88 2.99
N GLY A 4 -37.26 38.60 1.87
CA GLY A 4 -36.95 37.44 1.02
C GLY A 4 -35.56 37.51 0.37
N MET A 5 -35.12 38.70 -0.05
CA MET A 5 -33.78 38.91 -0.62
C MET A 5 -32.68 38.76 0.43
N ARG A 6 -32.95 39.19 1.68
CA ARG A 6 -32.05 38.99 2.81
C ARG A 6 -31.94 37.51 3.17
N ALA A 7 -33.06 36.79 3.23
CA ALA A 7 -33.09 35.35 3.49
C ALA A 7 -32.31 34.56 2.44
N LEU A 8 -32.47 34.88 1.15
CA LEU A 8 -31.73 34.22 0.08
C LEU A 8 -30.22 34.47 0.19
N LYS A 9 -29.79 35.72 0.46
CA LYS A 9 -28.38 36.03 0.67
C LYS A 9 -27.78 35.27 1.86
N ILE A 10 -28.52 35.17 2.97
CA ILE A 10 -28.08 34.40 4.14
C ILE A 10 -27.90 32.93 3.77
N ALA A 11 -28.88 32.34 3.08
CA ALA A 11 -28.80 30.94 2.65
C ALA A 11 -27.58 30.68 1.73
N VAL A 12 -27.31 31.58 0.79
CA VAL A 12 -26.13 31.48 -0.10
C VAL A 12 -24.83 31.58 0.68
N VAL A 13 -24.73 32.54 1.61
CA VAL A 13 -23.53 32.70 2.45
C VAL A 13 -23.29 31.44 3.29
N VAL A 14 -24.34 30.90 3.92
CA VAL A 14 -24.25 29.66 4.71
C VAL A 14 -23.79 28.50 3.83
N MET A 15 -24.39 28.35 2.65
CA MET A 15 -24.07 27.24 1.76
C MET A 15 -22.63 27.34 1.23
N GLY A 16 -22.17 28.55 0.90
CA GLY A 16 -20.77 28.81 0.53
C GLY A 16 -19.80 28.50 1.67
N VAL A 17 -20.10 28.92 2.89
CA VAL A 17 -19.25 28.62 4.07
C VAL A 17 -19.16 27.11 4.30
N LEU A 18 -20.27 26.38 4.20
CA LEU A 18 -20.26 24.92 4.36
C LEU A 18 -19.36 24.23 3.34
N ILE A 19 -19.38 24.68 2.07
CA ILE A 19 -18.50 24.13 1.03
C ILE A 19 -17.03 24.38 1.38
N VAL A 20 -16.69 25.61 1.76
CA VAL A 20 -15.31 25.99 2.11
C VAL A 20 -14.81 25.18 3.29
N VAL A 21 -15.63 25.03 4.35
CA VAL A 21 -15.27 24.23 5.52
C VAL A 21 -15.03 22.77 5.12
N GLY A 22 -15.91 22.19 4.28
CA GLY A 22 -15.75 20.82 3.79
C GLY A 22 -14.48 20.61 2.95
N THR A 23 -14.20 21.53 2.02
CA THR A 23 -12.99 21.43 1.17
C THR A 23 -11.72 21.64 1.98
N VAL A 24 -11.66 22.62 2.86
CA VAL A 24 -10.51 22.84 3.75
C VAL A 24 -10.28 21.64 4.65
N GLY A 25 -11.34 21.08 5.23
CA GLY A 25 -11.25 19.86 6.04
C GLY A 25 -10.67 18.68 5.25
N LEU A 26 -11.11 18.49 4.00
CA LEU A 26 -10.61 17.42 3.14
C LEU A 26 -9.13 17.62 2.76
N VAL A 27 -8.75 18.85 2.38
CA VAL A 27 -7.34 19.20 2.07
C VAL A 27 -6.45 18.99 3.29
N VAL A 28 -6.86 19.47 4.47
CA VAL A 28 -6.11 19.27 5.72
C VAL A 28 -6.03 17.79 6.08
N GLY A 29 -7.11 17.03 5.91
CA GLY A 29 -7.13 15.59 6.15
C GLY A 29 -6.14 14.84 5.25
N ILE A 30 -6.10 15.19 3.96
CA ILE A 30 -5.15 14.61 3.00
C ILE A 30 -3.72 15.02 3.35
N ALA A 31 -3.48 16.30 3.63
CA ALA A 31 -2.16 16.80 4.00
C ALA A 31 -1.63 16.14 5.29
N ARG A 32 -2.50 15.94 6.29
CA ARG A 32 -2.17 15.21 7.52
C ARG A 32 -1.95 13.73 7.25
N ARG A 33 -2.72 13.10 6.36
CA ARG A 33 -2.53 11.70 5.96
C ARG A 33 -1.23 11.50 5.18
N SER A 34 -0.84 12.44 4.32
CA SER A 34 0.40 12.38 3.56
C SER A 34 1.63 12.77 4.40
N SER A 35 1.44 13.65 5.38
CA SER A 35 2.50 14.07 6.31
C SER A 35 2.61 13.19 7.55
N ALA A 36 1.63 12.31 7.79
CA ALA A 36 1.75 11.29 8.81
C ALA A 36 2.99 10.47 8.44
N PRO A 37 4.01 10.43 9.32
CA PRO A 37 5.07 9.47 9.15
C PRO A 37 4.38 8.11 9.03
N VAL A 38 4.58 7.42 7.91
CA VAL A 38 4.37 5.98 7.90
C VAL A 38 5.34 5.52 8.95
N ALA A 39 4.86 5.32 10.18
CA ALA A 39 5.64 4.67 11.20
C ALA A 39 6.08 3.38 10.50
N PRO A 40 7.39 3.17 10.27
CA PRO A 40 7.80 1.87 9.85
C PRO A 40 7.25 0.98 10.96
N VAL A 41 6.29 0.13 10.62
CA VAL A 41 6.13 -1.09 11.37
C VAL A 41 7.44 -1.77 11.08
N VAL A 42 8.46 -1.44 11.90
CA VAL A 42 9.64 -2.25 12.04
C VAL A 42 9.09 -3.47 12.75
N ALA A 43 8.41 -4.33 11.98
CA ALA A 43 8.38 -5.72 12.30
C ALA A 43 9.84 -6.03 12.60
N ALA A 44 10.12 -6.46 13.83
CA ALA A 44 11.44 -6.89 14.21
C ALA A 44 11.77 -8.07 13.29
N LEU A 45 12.36 -7.75 12.14
CA LEU A 45 12.77 -8.71 11.15
C LEU A 45 13.87 -9.52 11.82
N PRO A 46 13.72 -10.85 11.89
CA PRO A 46 14.77 -11.67 12.46
C PRO A 46 16.07 -11.43 11.67
N ALA A 47 17.20 -11.42 12.39
CA ALA A 47 18.52 -11.14 11.81
C ALA A 47 18.89 -12.10 10.65
N SER A 48 18.23 -13.25 10.61
CA SER A 48 18.25 -14.19 9.49
C SER A 48 16.87 -14.83 9.32
N VAL A 49 16.44 -15.00 8.07
CA VAL A 49 15.23 -15.76 7.70
C VAL A 49 15.69 -16.99 6.94
N ALA A 50 15.43 -18.18 7.49
CA ALA A 50 15.66 -19.44 6.80
C ALA A 50 14.34 -19.89 6.17
N ALA A 51 14.16 -19.61 4.88
CA ALA A 51 13.06 -20.12 4.09
C ALA A 51 13.57 -21.28 3.22
N VAL A 52 13.04 -22.49 3.44
CA VAL A 52 13.30 -23.64 2.56
C VAL A 52 12.23 -23.61 1.48
N LEU A 53 12.65 -23.26 0.26
CA LEU A 53 11.78 -23.31 -0.90
C LEU A 53 11.86 -24.71 -1.52
N ASP A 54 10.72 -25.37 -1.64
CA ASP A 54 10.60 -26.71 -2.21
C ASP A 54 10.64 -26.62 -3.76
N GLU A 55 11.80 -26.24 -4.29
CA GLU A 55 11.99 -25.92 -5.71
C GLU A 55 12.63 -27.09 -6.48
N PRO A 56 12.29 -27.27 -7.77
CA PRO A 56 12.90 -28.30 -8.60
C PRO A 56 14.42 -28.11 -8.70
N ALA A 57 15.16 -29.22 -8.80
CA ALA A 57 16.60 -29.19 -9.00
C ALA A 57 16.98 -28.35 -10.24
N GLY A 58 17.97 -27.47 -10.09
CA GLY A 58 18.39 -26.53 -11.13
C GLY A 58 17.71 -25.15 -11.07
N THR A 59 16.85 -24.91 -10.07
CA THR A 59 16.32 -23.58 -9.77
C THR A 59 17.39 -22.71 -9.11
N HIS A 60 17.51 -21.46 -9.55
CA HIS A 60 18.38 -20.45 -8.94
C HIS A 60 17.61 -19.14 -8.76
N ILE A 61 18.05 -18.34 -7.78
CA ILE A 61 17.48 -17.03 -7.49
C ILE A 61 18.05 -16.03 -8.50
N ALA A 62 17.19 -15.49 -9.36
CA ALA A 62 17.57 -14.49 -10.36
C ALA A 62 17.52 -13.06 -9.79
N GLY A 63 16.65 -12.82 -8.81
CA GLY A 63 16.49 -11.51 -8.20
C GLY A 63 15.66 -11.55 -6.93
N VAL A 64 15.89 -10.59 -6.04
CA VAL A 64 15.12 -10.41 -4.80
C VAL A 64 14.72 -8.94 -4.69
N VAL A 65 13.44 -8.69 -4.46
CA VAL A 65 12.88 -7.35 -4.31
C VAL A 65 11.99 -7.29 -3.08
N ALA A 66 12.21 -6.30 -2.22
CA ALA A 66 11.30 -6.01 -1.12
C ALA A 66 10.07 -5.22 -1.62
N VAL A 67 8.88 -5.76 -1.42
CA VAL A 67 7.59 -5.16 -1.79
C VAL A 67 6.80 -4.85 -0.53
N ARG A 68 6.89 -3.61 -0.06
CA ARG A 68 6.24 -3.10 1.17
C ARG A 68 6.65 -3.91 2.41
N ASP A 69 5.92 -4.99 2.69
CA ASP A 69 6.08 -5.86 3.87
C ASP A 69 6.40 -7.32 3.47
N ARG A 70 6.73 -7.57 2.20
CA ARG A 70 6.98 -8.91 1.67
C ARG A 70 8.25 -8.94 0.84
N LEU A 71 8.88 -10.11 0.75
CA LEU A 71 9.99 -10.36 -0.18
C LEU A 71 9.45 -11.07 -1.42
N ALA A 72 9.63 -10.47 -2.59
CA ALA A 72 9.42 -11.11 -3.87
C ALA A 72 10.76 -11.69 -4.35
N VAL A 73 10.83 -13.02 -4.47
CA VAL A 73 12.00 -13.75 -4.95
C VAL A 73 11.70 -14.27 -6.34
N GLN A 74 12.45 -13.82 -7.34
CA GLN A 74 12.38 -14.34 -8.70
C GLN A 74 13.24 -15.60 -8.79
N LEU A 75 12.61 -16.68 -9.23
CA LEU A 75 13.22 -17.98 -9.40
C LEU A 75 13.22 -18.35 -10.89
N GLN A 76 14.37 -18.79 -11.37
CA GLN A 76 14.58 -19.24 -12.74
C GLN A 76 15.26 -20.61 -12.74
N GLY A 77 15.03 -21.39 -13.81
CA GLY A 77 15.56 -22.75 -13.93
C GLY A 77 14.67 -23.81 -13.28
N GLY A 78 14.96 -25.09 -13.55
CA GLY A 78 14.17 -26.24 -13.06
C GLY A 78 12.72 -26.34 -13.57
N GLY A 79 12.24 -25.37 -14.37
CA GLY A 79 10.87 -25.27 -14.86
C GLY A 79 10.57 -23.89 -15.48
N VAL A 80 9.29 -23.47 -15.48
CA VAL A 80 8.87 -22.13 -15.94
C VAL A 80 9.37 -21.02 -15.02
N ASP A 81 9.60 -19.81 -15.51
CA ASP A 81 9.96 -18.69 -14.63
C ASP A 81 8.81 -18.36 -13.66
N ARG A 82 9.16 -18.10 -12.40
CA ARG A 82 8.18 -17.86 -11.33
C ARG A 82 8.70 -16.86 -10.30
N VAL A 83 7.78 -16.20 -9.61
CA VAL A 83 8.07 -15.28 -8.51
C VAL A 83 7.36 -15.81 -7.26
N VAL A 84 8.12 -15.94 -6.18
CA VAL A 84 7.61 -16.40 -4.90
C VAL A 84 7.54 -15.22 -3.94
N LEU A 85 6.40 -15.06 -3.29
CA LEU A 85 6.19 -14.06 -2.25
C LEU A 85 6.45 -14.71 -0.90
N ILE A 86 7.41 -14.18 -0.16
CA ILE A 86 7.81 -14.66 1.16
C ILE A 86 7.47 -13.59 2.18
N ASP A 87 6.84 -14.00 3.28
CA ASP A 87 6.72 -13.18 4.48
C ASP A 87 8.06 -13.18 5.22
N PRO A 88 8.77 -12.05 5.31
CA PRO A 88 10.08 -11.99 5.93
C PRO A 88 10.03 -12.10 7.46
N ALA A 89 8.86 -11.99 8.10
CA ALA A 89 8.73 -12.22 9.54
C ALA A 89 8.77 -13.71 9.89
N THR A 90 8.20 -14.56 9.03
CA THR A 90 8.00 -15.99 9.28
C THR A 90 8.81 -16.90 8.37
N GLY A 91 9.32 -16.37 7.24
CA GLY A 91 9.88 -17.16 6.15
C GLY A 91 8.83 -17.95 5.37
N ALA A 92 7.54 -17.74 5.64
CA ALA A 92 6.46 -18.48 5.00
C ALA A 92 6.22 -17.98 3.57
N VAL A 93 6.06 -18.92 2.63
CA VAL A 93 5.66 -18.60 1.27
C VAL A 93 4.17 -18.22 1.26
N THR A 94 3.89 -16.96 0.99
CA THR A 94 2.52 -16.41 0.96
C THR A 94 1.87 -16.49 -0.42
N GLY A 95 2.62 -16.80 -1.46
CA GLY A 95 2.07 -16.95 -2.80
C GLY A 95 3.10 -17.26 -3.87
N HIS A 96 2.61 -17.80 -4.98
CA HIS A 96 3.39 -18.12 -6.16
C HIS A 96 2.76 -17.44 -7.38
N ILE A 97 3.62 -16.85 -8.22
CA ILE A 97 3.24 -16.27 -9.50
C ILE A 97 4.05 -17.02 -10.56
N SER A 98 3.38 -17.77 -11.42
CA SER A 98 4.01 -18.46 -12.54
C SER A 98 3.65 -17.78 -13.86
N LEU A 99 4.55 -17.86 -14.83
CA LEU A 99 4.21 -17.54 -16.20
C LEU A 99 3.44 -18.71 -16.81
N ALA A 100 2.23 -18.45 -17.29
CA ALA A 100 1.48 -19.39 -18.11
C ALA A 100 1.77 -19.09 -19.59
N ARG A 101 2.31 -20.06 -20.31
CA ARG A 101 2.35 -20.06 -21.78
C ARG A 101 1.62 -21.30 -22.28
#